data_AF-A0A6I3U7Y8-F1
#
_entry.id   AF-A0A6I3U7Y8-F1
#
_cell.length_a   1.000
_cell.length_b   1.000
_cell.length_c   1.000
_cell.angle_alpha   90.00
_cell.angle_beta   90.00
_cell.angle_gamma   90.00
#
_symmetry.space_group_name_H-M   'P 1'
#
loop_
_entity.id
_entity.type
_entity.pdbx_description
1 polymer ?
#
loop_
_entity_poly.entity_id
_entity_poly.type
_entity_poly.pdbx_seq_one_letter_code
_entity_poly.pdbx_strand_id
1 'polypeptide(L)'
;MVDNVGKLTYEDIYQFREHLRQKVAKNSDKPLSTNSINKIMILLKKIFDVGLRKGYYSSNPAKLIKKLPIEKTKMQFWTVKEFQKFLTLFEPEEYNIKLLFTVLFFTGLRLGEALALTWQDIDFSSNTIHITKSVYVNKG
;
A
#
# COMPACT_ATOMS: atom_id res chain seq x y z
N MET A 1 7.08 -28.17 -19.11
CA MET A 1 7.38 -26.74 -19.30
C MET A 1 6.40 -26.20 -20.33
N VAL A 2 5.80 -25.03 -20.10
CA VAL A 2 4.94 -24.40 -21.12
C VAL A 2 5.83 -23.51 -21.96
N ASP A 3 6.31 -24.03 -23.09
CA ASP A 3 7.29 -23.35 -23.96
C ASP A 3 6.67 -22.21 -24.81
N ASN A 4 5.37 -21.96 -24.65
CA ASN A 4 4.66 -20.91 -25.36
C ASN A 4 3.56 -20.27 -24.48
N VAL A 5 3.76 -19.00 -24.12
CA VAL A 5 2.81 -18.19 -23.31
C VAL A 5 1.41 -18.12 -23.95
N GLY A 6 1.30 -18.21 -25.27
CA GLY A 6 0.03 -18.21 -25.99
C GLY A 6 -0.82 -19.47 -25.81
N LYS A 7 -0.27 -20.55 -25.21
CA LYS A 7 -1.02 -21.76 -24.86
C LYS A 7 -1.67 -21.69 -23.47
N LEU A 8 -1.35 -20.68 -22.67
CA LEU A 8 -1.92 -20.53 -21.34
C LEU A 8 -3.43 -20.26 -21.43
N THR A 9 -4.18 -21.00 -20.63
CA THR A 9 -5.63 -20.96 -20.58
C THR A 9 -6.11 -20.21 -19.33
N TYR A 10 -7.42 -19.97 -19.26
CA TYR A 10 -8.05 -19.48 -18.03
C TYR A 10 -7.72 -20.38 -16.83
N GLU A 11 -7.71 -21.70 -17.02
CA GLU A 11 -7.50 -22.67 -15.94
C GLU A 11 -6.10 -22.57 -15.37
N ASP A 12 -5.07 -22.36 -16.20
CA ASP A 12 -3.70 -22.16 -15.72
C ASP A 12 -3.58 -20.93 -14.82
N ILE A 13 -4.25 -19.84 -15.19
CA ILE A 13 -4.26 -18.60 -14.40
C ILE A 13 -5.07 -18.77 -13.11
N TYR A 14 -6.15 -19.54 -13.15
CA TYR A 14 -6.95 -19.89 -11.98
C TYR A 14 -6.13 -20.74 -10.99
N GLN A 15 -5.50 -21.81 -11.46
CA GLN A 15 -4.65 -22.68 -10.64
C GLN A 15 -3.46 -21.92 -10.05
N PHE A 16 -2.86 -20.99 -10.81
CA PHE A 16 -1.84 -20.09 -10.27
C PHE A 16 -2.38 -19.23 -9.11
N ARG A 17 -3.59 -18.67 -9.23
CA ARG A 17 -4.22 -17.90 -8.15
C ARG A 17 -4.47 -18.77 -6.92
N GLU A 18 -4.94 -20.01 -7.09
CA GLU A 18 -5.15 -20.94 -5.97
C GLU A 18 -3.83 -21.35 -5.31
N HIS A 19 -2.77 -21.56 -6.08
CA HIS A 19 -1.42 -21.75 -5.55
C HIS A 19 -0.97 -20.55 -4.71
N LEU A 20 -1.22 -19.31 -5.15
CA LEU A 20 -0.90 -18.10 -4.37
C LEU A 20 -1.65 -18.03 -3.03
N ARG A 21 -2.85 -18.63 -2.92
CA ARG A 21 -3.60 -18.68 -1.66
C ARG A 21 -2.95 -19.58 -0.62
N GLN A 22 -2.19 -20.60 -1.06
CA GLN A 22 -1.45 -21.51 -0.17
C GLN A 22 -0.02 -21.05 0.09
N LYS A 23 0.47 -20.06 -0.69
CA LYS A 23 1.82 -19.55 -0.54
C LYS A 23 1.97 -18.71 0.72
N VAL A 24 2.98 -19.05 1.52
CA VAL A 24 3.38 -18.30 2.71
C VAL A 24 4.05 -16.99 2.30
N ALA A 25 3.72 -15.90 2.99
CA ALA A 25 4.28 -14.58 2.72
C ALA A 25 5.78 -14.52 3.11
N LYS A 26 6.57 -13.74 2.35
CA LYS A 26 7.99 -13.54 2.69
C LYS A 26 8.09 -12.90 4.08
N ASN A 27 8.90 -13.48 4.96
CA ASN A 27 9.12 -13.04 6.35
C ASN A 27 7.87 -13.14 7.25
N SER A 28 6.98 -14.09 7.00
CA SER A 28 5.82 -14.37 7.85
C SER A 28 5.45 -15.84 7.78
N ASP A 29 4.88 -16.40 8.84
CA ASP A 29 4.30 -17.75 8.82
C ASP A 29 2.87 -17.79 8.26
N LYS A 30 2.34 -16.63 7.86
CA LYS A 30 0.97 -16.50 7.36
C LYS A 30 0.92 -16.60 5.83
N PRO A 31 -0.18 -17.13 5.26
CA PRO A 31 -0.43 -17.05 3.83
C PRO A 31 -0.45 -15.62 3.30
N LEU A 32 -0.26 -15.46 2.00
CA LEU A 32 -0.43 -14.16 1.32
C LEU A 32 -1.82 -13.57 1.58
N SER A 33 -1.87 -12.28 1.90
CA SER A 33 -3.16 -11.58 2.04
C SER A 33 -3.92 -11.57 0.72
N THR A 34 -5.26 -11.57 0.79
CA THR A 34 -6.12 -11.46 -0.40
C THR A 34 -5.80 -10.23 -1.25
N ASN A 35 -5.47 -9.11 -0.60
CA ASN A 35 -5.06 -7.90 -1.30
C ASN A 35 -3.74 -8.09 -2.07
N SER A 36 -2.77 -8.78 -1.47
CA SER A 36 -1.50 -9.12 -2.13
C SER A 36 -1.74 -10.00 -3.36
N ILE A 37 -2.55 -11.06 -3.22
CA ILE A 37 -2.90 -11.95 -4.33
C ILE A 37 -3.59 -11.16 -5.46
N ASN A 38 -4.57 -10.32 -5.12
CA ASN A 38 -5.24 -9.48 -6.11
C ASN A 38 -4.28 -8.54 -6.83
N LYS A 39 -3.29 -7.94 -6.13
CA LYS A 39 -2.26 -7.11 -6.77
C LYS A 39 -1.39 -7.91 -7.74
N ILE A 40 -0.98 -9.12 -7.38
CA ILE A 40 -0.24 -10.03 -8.27
C ILE A 40 -1.07 -10.34 -9.52
N MET A 41 -2.36 -10.71 -9.37
CA MET A 41 -3.24 -11.01 -10.50
C MET A 41 -3.49 -9.80 -11.40
N ILE A 42 -3.60 -8.59 -10.82
CA ILE A 42 -3.72 -7.34 -11.60
C ILE A 42 -2.45 -7.11 -12.43
N LEU A 43 -1.27 -7.28 -11.84
CA LEU A 43 -0.01 -7.15 -12.57
C LEU A 43 0.10 -8.18 -13.68
N LEU A 44 -0.21 -9.45 -13.39
CA LEU A 44 -0.20 -10.53 -14.37
C LEU A 44 -1.14 -10.23 -15.55
N LYS A 45 -2.37 -9.77 -15.27
CA LYS A 45 -3.31 -9.35 -16.31
C LYS A 45 -2.73 -8.24 -17.19
N LYS A 46 -2.07 -7.23 -16.61
CA LYS A 46 -1.41 -6.16 -17.37
C LYS A 46 -0.27 -6.67 -18.25
N ILE A 47 0.53 -7.62 -17.76
CA ILE A 47 1.58 -8.28 -18.55
C ILE A 47 0.96 -8.97 -19.77
N PHE A 48 -0.15 -9.70 -19.57
CA PHE A 48 -0.87 -10.33 -20.69
C PHE A 48 -1.47 -9.31 -21.67
N ASP A 49 -2.02 -8.21 -21.15
CA ASP A 49 -2.55 -7.13 -22.02
C ASP A 49 -1.46 -6.50 -22.89
N VAL A 50 -0.21 -6.39 -22.39
CA VAL A 50 0.92 -5.89 -23.18
C VAL A 50 1.27 -6.86 -24.31
N GLY A 51 1.35 -8.16 -24.04
CA GLY A 51 1.66 -9.15 -25.08
C GLY A 51 0.54 -9.29 -26.13
N LEU A 52 -0.71 -9.17 -25.71
CA LEU A 52 -1.87 -9.11 -26.61
C LEU A 52 -1.76 -7.93 -27.58
N ARG A 53 -1.45 -6.72 -27.08
CA ARG A 53 -1.26 -5.53 -27.95
C ARG A 53 -0.09 -5.65 -28.91
N LYS A 54 0.94 -6.42 -28.54
CA LYS A 54 2.09 -6.72 -29.40
C LYS A 54 1.84 -7.87 -30.38
N GLY A 55 0.68 -8.52 -30.34
CA GLY A 55 0.32 -9.61 -31.25
C GLY A 55 0.96 -10.96 -30.92
N TYR A 56 1.48 -11.17 -29.70
CA TYR A 56 2.11 -12.45 -29.32
C TYR A 56 1.09 -13.59 -29.15
N TYR A 57 -0.16 -13.26 -28.90
CA TYR A 57 -1.30 -14.17 -28.79
C TYR A 57 -2.59 -13.38 -29.01
N SER A 58 -3.69 -14.09 -29.30
CA SER A 58 -4.96 -13.49 -29.70
C SER A 58 -5.91 -13.16 -28.54
N SER A 59 -5.61 -13.63 -27.32
CA SER A 59 -6.46 -13.37 -26.16
C SER A 59 -5.68 -13.32 -24.85
N ASN A 60 -6.23 -12.63 -23.84
CA ASN A 60 -5.65 -12.57 -22.49
C ASN A 60 -6.33 -13.63 -21.59
N PRO A 61 -5.61 -14.69 -21.16
CA PRO A 61 -6.19 -15.75 -20.33
C PRO A 61 -6.60 -15.28 -18.92
N ALA A 62 -6.02 -14.18 -18.43
CA ALA A 62 -6.37 -13.58 -17.14
C ALA A 62 -7.56 -12.62 -17.21
N LYS A 63 -8.15 -12.38 -18.39
CA LYS A 63 -9.16 -11.32 -18.59
C LYS A 63 -10.39 -11.47 -17.70
N LEU A 64 -10.88 -12.70 -17.56
CA LEU A 64 -12.13 -13.05 -16.87
C LEU A 64 -11.92 -13.48 -15.41
N ILE A 65 -10.67 -13.55 -14.94
CA ILE A 65 -10.39 -13.91 -13.55
C ILE A 65 -10.90 -12.81 -12.63
N LYS A 66 -11.91 -13.13 -11.83
CA LYS A 66 -12.45 -12.22 -10.82
C LYS A 66 -11.45 -12.02 -9.70
N LYS A 67 -11.45 -10.81 -9.14
CA LYS A 67 -10.72 -10.51 -7.90
C LYS A 67 -11.31 -11.33 -6.77
N LEU A 68 -10.46 -11.79 -5.86
CA LEU A 68 -10.89 -12.35 -4.60
C LEU A 68 -11.55 -11.25 -3.75
N PRO A 69 -12.64 -11.54 -3.01
CA PRO A 69 -13.31 -10.55 -2.18
C PRO A 69 -12.37 -10.05 -1.09
N ILE A 70 -12.35 -8.74 -0.86
CA ILE A 70 -11.62 -8.12 0.24
C ILE A 70 -12.66 -7.54 1.18
N GLU A 71 -12.68 -8.02 2.41
CA GLU A 71 -13.45 -7.39 3.47
C GLU A 71 -12.87 -6.00 3.75
N LYS A 72 -13.71 -4.98 3.63
CA LYS A 72 -13.33 -3.62 4.01
C LYS A 72 -13.37 -3.54 5.53
N THR A 73 -12.21 -3.54 6.16
CA THR A 73 -12.14 -3.25 7.58
C THR A 73 -12.54 -1.80 7.82
N LYS A 74 -13.39 -1.56 8.82
CA LYS A 74 -13.73 -0.21 9.25
C LYS A 74 -12.47 0.40 9.85
N MET A 75 -11.99 1.48 9.24
CA MET A 75 -10.86 2.23 9.77
C MET A 75 -11.25 2.77 11.15
N GLN A 76 -10.48 2.38 12.16
CA GLN A 76 -10.57 2.99 13.48
C GLN A 76 -9.75 4.26 13.45
N PHE A 77 -10.32 5.34 13.99
CA PHE A 77 -9.67 6.64 14.09
C PHE A 77 -9.92 7.20 15.48
N TRP A 78 -9.01 8.05 15.94
CA TRP A 78 -9.18 8.74 17.21
C TRP A 78 -10.07 9.95 17.06
N THR A 79 -11.00 10.10 17.98
CA THR A 79 -11.65 11.40 18.23
C THR A 79 -10.63 12.38 18.81
N VAL A 80 -10.94 13.68 18.75
CA VAL A 80 -10.10 14.72 19.37
C VAL A 80 -9.89 14.43 20.87
N LYS A 81 -10.92 13.96 21.57
CA LYS A 81 -10.82 13.64 23.01
C LYS A 81 -9.86 12.48 23.28
N GLU A 82 -9.94 11.41 22.49
CA GLU A 82 -9.02 10.27 22.62
C GLU A 82 -7.60 10.67 22.26
N PHE A 83 -7.41 11.51 21.23
CA PHE A 83 -6.09 12.02 20.88
C PHE A 83 -5.50 12.90 21.98
N GLN A 84 -6.29 13.79 22.60
CA GLN A 84 -5.83 14.57 23.75
C GLN A 84 -5.42 13.67 24.92
N LYS A 85 -6.17 12.61 25.20
CA LYS A 85 -5.79 11.60 26.20
C LYS A 85 -4.49 10.87 25.84
N PHE A 86 -4.27 10.57 24.56
CA PHE A 86 -3.01 10.00 24.08
C PHE A 86 -1.83 10.96 24.32
N LEU A 87 -2.02 12.27 24.09
CA LEU A 87 -0.98 13.27 24.31
C LEU A 87 -0.55 13.44 25.78
N THR A 88 -1.35 12.97 26.75
CA THR A 88 -0.97 12.98 28.17
C THR A 88 -0.06 11.84 28.56
N LEU A 89 0.20 10.87 27.67
CA LEU A 89 1.07 9.73 27.93
C LEU A 89 2.55 10.01 27.69
N PHE A 90 2.88 11.16 27.09
CA PHE A 90 4.25 11.56 26.81
C PHE A 90 4.86 12.31 28.00
N GLU A 91 6.08 11.93 28.35
CA GLU A 91 6.89 12.66 29.33
C GLU A 91 7.48 13.95 28.72
N PRO A 92 7.92 14.93 29.54
CA PRO A 92 8.50 16.18 29.05
C PRO A 92 9.68 15.99 28.09
N GLU A 93 10.51 14.97 28.30
CA GLU A 93 11.67 14.64 27.48
C GLU A 93 11.30 14.15 26.07
N GLU A 94 10.05 13.72 25.86
CA GLU A 94 9.53 13.18 24.59
C GLU A 94 8.78 14.23 23.75
N TYR A 95 9.01 15.52 24.05
CA TYR A 95 8.30 16.64 23.41
C TYR A 95 8.34 16.60 21.88
N ASN A 96 9.47 16.21 21.28
CA ASN A 96 9.63 16.07 19.84
C ASN A 96 8.67 15.03 19.22
N ILE A 97 8.46 13.91 19.90
CA ILE A 97 7.55 12.84 19.45
C ILE A 97 6.09 13.32 19.62
N LYS A 98 5.78 13.95 20.75
CA LYS A 98 4.48 14.56 21.02
C LYS A 98 4.10 15.60 19.96
N LEU A 99 5.05 16.46 19.58
CA LEU A 99 4.88 17.45 18.52
C LEU A 99 4.60 16.80 17.16
N LEU A 100 5.38 15.77 16.80
CA LEU A 100 5.18 15.03 15.54
C LEU A 100 3.76 14.46 15.44
N PHE A 101 3.27 13.78 16.48
CA PHE A 101 1.91 13.25 16.48
C PHE A 101 0.86 14.36 16.39
N THR A 102 1.09 15.50 17.06
CA THR A 102 0.19 16.66 17.01
C THR A 102 0.08 17.20 15.58
N VAL A 103 1.21 17.41 14.91
CA VAL A 103 1.23 17.85 13.51
C VAL A 103 0.50 16.84 12.63
N LEU A 104 0.85 15.56 12.71
CA LEU A 104 0.21 14.50 11.90
C LEU A 104 -1.31 14.47 12.08
N PHE A 105 -1.80 14.56 13.31
CA PHE A 105 -3.23 14.47 13.60
C PHE A 105 -4.02 15.65 13.03
N PHE A 106 -3.51 16.89 13.18
CA PHE A 106 -4.25 18.09 12.76
C PHE A 106 -4.07 18.46 11.29
N THR A 107 -2.98 18.02 10.66
CA THR A 107 -2.67 18.38 9.26
C THR A 107 -2.92 17.25 8.26
N GLY A 108 -3.03 16.01 8.73
CA GLY A 108 -3.26 14.84 7.86
C GLY A 108 -2.07 14.47 6.97
N LEU A 109 -0.86 14.97 7.27
CA LEU A 109 0.34 14.65 6.53
C LEU A 109 0.66 13.15 6.60
N ARG A 110 1.26 12.63 5.53
CA ARG A 110 1.91 11.33 5.59
C ARG A 110 3.16 11.43 6.46
N LEU A 111 3.49 10.37 7.18
CA LEU A 111 4.65 10.34 8.08
C LEU A 111 5.94 10.79 7.38
N GLY A 112 6.19 10.33 6.15
CA GLY A 112 7.36 10.74 5.37
C GLY A 112 7.39 12.23 5.02
N GLU A 113 6.23 12.86 4.81
CA GLU A 113 6.10 14.30 4.56
C GLU A 113 6.41 15.09 5.84
N ALA A 114 5.82 14.69 6.97
CA ALA A 114 6.06 15.32 8.26
C ALA A 114 7.54 15.22 8.70
N LEU A 115 8.16 14.06 8.50
CA LEU A 115 9.58 13.85 8.80
C LEU A 115 10.53 14.62 7.88
N ALA A 116 10.06 15.06 6.71
CA ALA A 116 10.85 15.82 5.76
C ALA A 116 10.82 17.34 6.04
N LEU A 117 9.95 17.82 6.93
CA LEU A 117 9.77 19.25 7.19
C LEU A 117 11.04 19.90 7.72
N THR A 118 11.29 21.11 7.22
CA THR A 118 12.32 22.03 7.69
C THR A 118 11.68 23.37 8.05
N TRP A 119 12.40 24.21 8.77
CA TRP A 119 11.89 25.54 9.15
C TRP A 119 11.52 26.43 7.97
N GLN A 120 12.13 26.23 6.80
CA GLN A 120 11.81 26.98 5.57
C GLN A 120 10.45 26.60 4.99
N ASP A 121 9.89 25.47 5.40
CA ASP A 121 8.57 25.01 4.93
C ASP A 121 7.42 25.58 5.79
N ILE A 122 7.71 26.28 6.89
CA ILE A 122 6.71 26.78 7.83
C ILE A 122 6.62 28.31 7.70
N ASP A 123 5.48 28.79 7.23
CA ASP A 123 5.18 30.22 7.17
C ASP A 123 4.21 30.60 8.28
N PHE A 124 4.76 31.19 9.35
CA PHE A 124 4.00 31.68 10.48
C PHE A 124 3.19 32.95 10.18
N SER A 125 3.52 33.70 9.12
CA SER A 125 2.78 34.90 8.74
C SER A 125 1.43 34.54 8.11
N SER A 126 1.41 33.46 7.32
CA SER A 126 0.20 32.94 6.67
C SER A 126 -0.44 31.75 7.40
N ASN A 127 0.19 31.24 8.47
CA ASN A 127 -0.20 30.02 9.18
C ASN A 127 -0.28 28.80 8.25
N THR A 128 0.72 28.63 7.37
CA THR A 128 0.75 27.53 6.40
C THR A 128 2.00 26.67 6.53
N ILE A 129 1.87 25.40 6.15
CA ILE A 129 2.98 24.46 6.02
C ILE A 129 3.06 24.02 4.55
N HIS A 130 4.23 24.20 3.94
CA HIS A 130 4.48 23.91 2.53
C HIS A 130 5.04 22.50 2.37
N ILE A 131 4.24 21.60 1.78
CA ILE A 131 4.62 20.20 1.63
C ILE A 131 5.23 19.97 0.26
N THR A 132 6.56 19.98 0.19
CA THR A 132 7.32 19.91 -1.07
C THR A 132 8.16 18.64 -1.23
N LYS A 133 8.32 17.87 -0.15
CA LYS A 133 9.26 16.74 -0.05
C LYS A 133 8.74 15.65 0.87
N SER A 134 9.30 14.44 0.73
CA SER A 134 8.98 13.29 1.56
C SER A 134 10.22 12.41 1.77
N VAL A 135 10.42 11.93 2.99
CA VAL A 135 11.49 10.99 3.32
C VAL A 135 11.02 9.55 3.07
N TYR A 136 11.87 8.76 2.42
CA TYR A 136 11.66 7.33 2.20
C TYR A 136 12.77 6.55 2.90
N VAL A 137 12.40 5.67 3.84
CA VAL A 137 13.36 4.73 4.43
C VAL A 137 13.38 3.46 3.60
N ASN A 138 14.46 3.25 2.85
CA ASN A 138 14.71 1.97 2.19
C ASN A 138 15.10 0.96 3.27
N LYS A 139 14.17 0.08 3.64
CA LYS A 139 14.52 -1.16 4.34
C LYS A 139 15.16 -2.07 3.29
N GLY A 140 16.49 -2.16 3.32
CA GLY A 140 17.26 -3.12 2.53
C GLY A 140 16.80 -4.56 2.74
#